data_AF-A0A975CTX2-F1
#
_entry.id   AF-A0A975CTX2-F1
#
_cell.length_a   1.000
_cell.length_b   1.000
_cell.length_c   1.000
_cell.angle_alpha   90.00
_cell.angle_beta   90.00
_cell.angle_gamma   90.00
#
_symmetry.space_group_name_H-M   'P 1'
#
loop_
_entity.id
_entity.type
_entity.pdbx_description
1 polymer ?
#
loop_
_entity_poly.entity_id
_entity_poly.type
_entity_poly.pdbx_seq_one_letter_code
_entity_poly.pdbx_strand_id
1 'polypeptide(L)'
;MNYKIKALVFLTFFLLFNSCSCGKAHQFTGGRWTFIKNDKQNINYSEIEFSDKIINIYSEYYGKIGPFKYKVLENNLIFNNQEFNINLVNNQYLILENNSAKYYMYKIPFKKGSIEKNQLNPFYIRRCYFLIHLNFIKVKDAIEYISKLREIPKDSILEEEIILNN
;
A
#
# COMPACT_ATOMS: atom_id res chain seq x y z
N MET A 1 50.74 -2.24 -27.19
CA MET A 1 50.20 -3.11 -26.11
C MET A 1 48.90 -2.50 -25.63
N ASN A 2 47.75 -3.17 -25.58
CA ASN A 2 47.41 -4.52 -25.94
C ASN A 2 45.93 -4.54 -26.36
N TYR A 3 45.70 -4.89 -27.61
CA TYR A 3 44.58 -5.64 -28.19
C TYR A 3 43.48 -6.10 -27.22
N LYS A 4 42.24 -5.67 -27.49
CA LYS A 4 41.07 -6.53 -27.85
C LYS A 4 39.74 -5.84 -27.52
N ILE A 5 39.40 -4.87 -28.35
CA ILE A 5 38.06 -4.86 -28.93
C ILE A 5 38.04 -6.04 -29.90
N LYS A 6 37.23 -7.06 -29.61
CA LYS A 6 36.58 -8.03 -30.52
C LYS A 6 36.31 -9.35 -29.79
N ALA A 7 35.12 -9.44 -29.20
CA ALA A 7 34.33 -10.67 -29.16
C ALA A 7 32.86 -10.26 -29.02
N LEU A 8 32.36 -9.66 -30.10
CA LEU A 8 30.94 -9.72 -30.45
C LEU A 8 30.63 -11.21 -30.71
N VAL A 9 29.51 -11.69 -30.19
CA VAL A 9 28.83 -12.96 -30.55
C VAL A 9 29.40 -14.26 -29.94
N PHE A 10 28.95 -14.56 -28.72
CA PHE A 10 28.69 -15.89 -28.14
C PHE A 10 27.87 -15.60 -26.86
N LEU A 11 26.59 -15.22 -26.92
CA LEU A 11 25.50 -16.17 -27.08
C LEU A 11 24.16 -15.40 -27.20
N THR A 12 23.92 -14.71 -28.30
CA THR A 12 22.53 -14.63 -28.81
C THR A 12 22.22 -16.02 -29.35
N PHE A 13 21.58 -16.88 -28.55
CA PHE A 13 20.71 -17.99 -28.96
C PHE A 13 20.24 -18.80 -27.71
N PHE A 14 19.46 -18.14 -26.86
CA PHE A 14 18.18 -18.71 -26.45
C PHE A 14 17.17 -17.63 -26.88
N LEU A 15 16.91 -17.50 -28.18
CA LEU A 15 15.60 -17.87 -28.75
C LEU A 15 14.51 -17.80 -27.66
N LEU A 16 13.75 -16.70 -27.64
CA LEU A 16 12.43 -16.69 -28.30
C LEU A 16 11.75 -18.05 -28.11
N PHE A 17 11.06 -18.22 -26.99
CA PHE A 17 9.70 -18.77 -26.91
C PHE A 17 9.22 -18.70 -25.45
N ASN A 18 8.11 -17.97 -25.25
CA ASN A 18 7.16 -18.07 -24.13
C ASN A 18 7.68 -17.61 -22.75
N SER A 19 7.16 -16.59 -22.09
CA SER A 19 5.78 -16.15 -22.03
C SER A 19 5.67 -14.80 -21.32
N CYS A 20 4.72 -14.01 -21.80
CA CYS A 20 4.06 -12.88 -21.15
C CYS A 20 4.40 -12.65 -19.65
N SER A 21 5.08 -11.55 -19.34
CA SER A 21 4.70 -10.73 -18.18
C SER A 21 5.11 -9.28 -18.44
N CYS A 22 4.39 -8.62 -19.36
CA CYS A 22 4.35 -7.16 -19.34
C CYS A 22 3.99 -6.74 -17.91
N GLY A 23 4.91 -6.03 -17.26
CA GLY A 23 5.23 -6.22 -15.84
C GLY A 23 4.09 -5.91 -14.88
N LYS A 24 3.87 -6.84 -13.94
CA LYS A 24 3.04 -6.63 -12.73
C LYS A 24 3.46 -5.36 -11.98
N ALA A 25 4.75 -4.99 -12.09
CA ALA A 25 5.37 -3.77 -11.60
C ALA A 25 4.55 -2.49 -11.82
N HIS A 26 4.02 -2.29 -13.04
CA HIS A 26 3.32 -1.05 -13.39
C HIS A 26 1.85 -1.02 -12.95
N GLN A 27 1.26 -2.15 -12.57
CA GLN A 27 -0.16 -2.22 -12.22
C GLN A 27 -0.48 -1.76 -10.79
N PHE A 28 0.52 -1.73 -9.88
CA PHE A 28 0.32 -1.26 -8.51
C PHE A 28 0.86 0.15 -8.24
N THR A 29 1.82 0.62 -9.05
CA THR A 29 2.38 1.99 -8.98
C THR A 29 1.39 2.97 -9.59
N GLY A 30 0.34 3.32 -8.83
CA GLY A 30 -0.72 4.18 -9.32
C GLY A 30 -1.99 3.99 -8.50
N GLY A 31 -1.98 4.47 -7.26
CA GLY A 31 -3.19 4.50 -6.44
C GLY A 31 -2.95 4.23 -4.97
N ARG A 32 -4.08 4.15 -4.26
CA ARG A 32 -4.12 3.87 -2.83
C ARG A 32 -4.60 2.45 -2.59
N TRP A 33 -3.93 1.78 -1.67
CA TRP A 33 -4.18 0.42 -1.25
C TRP A 33 -4.42 0.42 0.24
N THR A 34 -5.26 -0.47 0.74
CA THR A 34 -5.35 -0.74 2.18
C THR A 34 -4.54 -1.97 2.52
N PHE A 35 -3.98 -2.02 3.72
CA PHE A 35 -3.50 -3.23 4.35
C PHE A 35 -4.08 -3.32 5.75
N ILE A 36 -4.39 -4.55 6.18
CA ILE A 36 -4.96 -4.82 7.50
C ILE A 36 -4.00 -5.76 8.24
N LYS A 37 -3.52 -5.31 9.39
CA LYS A 37 -2.76 -6.14 10.31
C LYS A 37 -3.72 -6.68 11.36
N ASN A 38 -3.87 -8.00 11.42
CA ASN A 38 -4.70 -8.68 12.42
C ASN A 38 -3.81 -9.34 13.48
N ASP A 39 -3.57 -8.63 14.58
CA ASP A 39 -2.72 -9.10 15.67
C ASP A 39 -3.58 -9.70 16.80
N LYS A 40 -4.29 -10.82 16.56
CA LYS A 40 -5.09 -11.66 17.51
C LYS A 40 -6.13 -10.97 18.44
N GLN A 41 -6.02 -9.67 18.69
CA GLN A 41 -6.78 -8.83 19.62
C GLN A 41 -7.04 -7.43 19.03
N ASN A 42 -6.23 -6.97 18.07
CA ASN A 42 -6.40 -5.67 17.42
C ASN A 42 -6.37 -5.78 15.90
N ILE A 43 -7.40 -5.26 15.25
CA ILE A 43 -7.48 -5.10 13.80
C ILE A 43 -7.03 -3.69 13.46
N ASN A 44 -5.82 -3.57 12.91
CA ASN A 44 -5.24 -2.31 12.50
C ASN A 44 -5.43 -2.10 11.00
N TYR A 45 -6.33 -1.18 10.66
CA TYR A 45 -6.52 -0.69 9.29
C TYR A 45 -5.49 0.38 8.97
N SER A 46 -4.87 0.29 7.80
CA SER A 46 -4.01 1.34 7.27
C SER A 46 -4.13 1.42 5.75
N GLU A 47 -3.73 2.56 5.21
CA GLU A 47 -3.66 2.81 3.78
C GLU A 47 -2.23 3.13 3.38
N ILE A 48 -1.88 2.78 2.15
CA ILE A 48 -0.61 3.10 1.52
C ILE A 48 -0.90 3.66 0.14
N GLU A 49 -0.33 4.83 -0.14
CA GLU A 49 -0.47 5.55 -1.39
C GLU A 49 0.85 5.54 -2.11
N PHE A 50 0.89 4.90 -3.28
CA PHE A 50 2.02 4.97 -4.19
C PHE A 50 1.82 6.16 -5.14
N SER A 51 2.75 7.11 -5.08
CA SER A 51 2.93 8.21 -6.01
C SER A 51 4.35 8.14 -6.59
N ASP A 52 4.68 8.90 -7.64
CA ASP A 52 5.95 8.76 -8.38
C ASP A 52 7.19 8.64 -7.47
N LYS A 53 7.65 7.40 -7.26
CA LYS A 53 8.80 7.02 -6.40
C LYS A 53 8.65 7.38 -4.91
N ILE A 54 7.46 7.78 -4.48
CA ILE A 54 7.13 8.12 -3.10
C ILE A 54 5.96 7.29 -2.58
N ILE A 55 6.08 6.81 -1.34
CA ILE A 55 5.00 6.20 -0.57
C ILE A 55 4.57 7.13 0.56
N ASN A 56 3.26 7.29 0.74
CA ASN A 56 2.67 7.80 1.97
C ASN A 56 1.86 6.68 2.64
N ILE A 57 1.98 6.55 3.95
CA ILE A 57 1.20 5.61 4.76
C ILE A 57 0.20 6.42 5.57
N TYR A 58 -1.04 5.96 5.70
CA TYR A 58 -2.06 6.58 6.53
C TYR A 58 -2.55 5.55 7.54
N SER A 59 -2.53 5.90 8.81
CA SER A 59 -3.03 5.07 9.90
C SER A 59 -3.95 5.88 10.81
N GLU A 60 -4.76 5.18 11.59
CA GLU A 60 -5.65 5.81 12.57
C GLU A 60 -4.88 6.52 13.68
N TYR A 61 -3.83 5.89 14.20
CA TYR A 61 -3.07 6.40 15.36
C TYR A 61 -2.04 7.48 15.00
N TYR A 62 -1.34 7.31 13.89
CA TYR A 62 -0.21 8.19 13.52
C TYR A 62 -0.54 9.14 12.37
N GLY A 63 -1.78 9.15 11.89
CA GLY A 63 -2.16 9.93 10.72
C GLY A 63 -1.32 9.57 9.49
N LYS A 64 -0.85 10.59 8.77
CA LYS A 64 -0.02 10.43 7.57
C LYS A 64 1.46 10.30 7.96
N ILE A 65 2.09 9.20 7.58
CA ILE A 65 3.52 8.93 7.73
C ILE A 65 4.19 8.91 6.35
N GLY A 66 5.27 9.67 6.17
CA GLY A 66 5.99 9.84 4.90
C GLY A 66 6.16 11.33 4.55
N PRO A 67 6.64 11.67 3.33
CA PRO A 67 6.87 10.80 2.19
C PRO A 67 8.14 9.93 2.30
N PHE A 68 8.06 8.68 1.86
CA PHE A 68 9.20 7.77 1.79
C PHE A 68 9.59 7.45 0.37
N LYS A 69 10.89 7.45 0.08
CA LYS A 69 11.40 6.98 -1.22
C LYS A 69 11.25 5.47 -1.31
N TYR A 70 10.82 4.99 -2.47
CA TYR A 70 10.82 3.57 -2.80
C TYR A 70 11.36 3.34 -4.20
N LYS A 71 11.77 2.10 -4.47
CA LYS A 71 12.16 1.64 -5.79
C LYS A 71 11.42 0.35 -6.10
N VAL A 72 10.98 0.20 -7.34
CA VAL A 72 10.46 -1.06 -7.86
C VAL A 72 11.42 -1.57 -8.89
N LEU A 73 11.84 -2.82 -8.74
CA LEU A 73 12.64 -3.55 -9.69
C LEU A 73 11.90 -4.84 -10.02
N GLU A 74 11.38 -4.95 -11.24
CA GLU A 74 10.58 -6.09 -11.68
C GLU A 74 9.42 -6.38 -10.69
N ASN A 75 9.48 -7.50 -9.97
CA ASN A 75 8.46 -7.90 -9.01
C ASN A 75 8.87 -7.61 -7.56
N ASN A 76 9.83 -6.73 -7.31
CA ASN A 76 10.32 -6.42 -5.97
C ASN A 76 10.14 -4.95 -5.62
N LEU A 77 9.60 -4.69 -4.42
CA LEU A 77 9.51 -3.38 -3.80
C LEU A 77 10.67 -3.22 -2.82
N ILE A 78 11.53 -2.24 -3.06
CA ILE A 78 12.60 -1.85 -2.15
C ILE A 78 12.14 -0.61 -1.39
N PHE A 79 12.02 -0.77 -0.07
CA PHE A 79 11.54 0.26 0.85
C PHE A 79 12.26 0.10 2.19
N ASN A 80 12.85 1.18 2.71
CA ASN A 80 13.54 1.20 4.01
C ASN A 80 14.57 0.07 4.19
N ASN A 81 15.44 -0.13 3.19
CA ASN A 81 16.43 -1.23 3.14
C ASN A 81 15.84 -2.64 3.23
N GLN A 82 14.53 -2.79 3.05
CA GLN A 82 13.85 -4.07 2.94
C GLN A 82 13.42 -4.29 1.50
N GLU A 83 13.55 -5.53 1.05
CA GLU A 83 13.08 -5.98 -0.25
C GLU A 83 11.86 -6.89 -0.03
N PHE A 84 10.77 -6.57 -0.72
CA PHE A 84 9.53 -7.33 -0.68
C PHE A 84 9.22 -7.87 -2.06
N ASN A 85 8.94 -9.17 -2.15
CA ASN A 85 8.36 -9.76 -3.35
C ASN A 85 6.91 -9.30 -3.50
N ILE A 86 6.51 -8.97 -4.72
CA ILE A 86 5.20 -8.43 -5.07
C ILE A 86 4.43 -9.47 -5.87
N ASN A 87 3.35 -9.96 -5.29
CA ASN A 87 2.49 -10.96 -5.90
C ASN A 87 1.06 -10.42 -6.03
N LEU A 88 0.64 -10.09 -7.27
CA LEU A 88 -0.76 -9.76 -7.56
C LEU A 88 -1.59 -11.04 -7.67
N VAL A 89 -2.66 -11.14 -6.88
CA VAL A 89 -3.57 -12.28 -6.85
C VAL A 89 -4.91 -11.87 -7.45
N ASN A 90 -5.26 -12.51 -8.57
CA ASN A 90 -6.57 -12.41 -9.25
C ASN A 90 -7.05 -10.98 -9.52
N ASN A 91 -6.14 -10.00 -9.66
CA ASN A 91 -6.45 -8.57 -9.75
C ASN A 91 -7.28 -8.01 -8.56
N GLN A 92 -7.39 -8.75 -7.46
CA GLN A 92 -8.18 -8.39 -6.28
C GLN A 92 -7.31 -7.78 -5.18
N TYR A 93 -6.15 -8.39 -4.92
CA TYR A 93 -5.24 -7.94 -3.88
C TYR A 93 -3.78 -8.24 -4.24
N LEU A 94 -2.87 -7.47 -3.68
CA LEU A 94 -1.43 -7.67 -3.73
C LEU A 94 -0.97 -8.34 -2.43
N ILE A 95 0.00 -9.23 -2.55
CA ILE A 95 0.78 -9.74 -1.43
C ILE A 95 2.16 -9.08 -1.53
N LEU A 96 2.58 -8.38 -0.47
CA LEU A 96 3.96 -7.96 -0.27
C LEU A 96 4.57 -8.85 0.81
N GLU A 97 5.60 -9.61 0.47
CA GLU A 97 6.22 -10.51 1.45
C GLU A 97 7.74 -10.54 1.35
N ASN A 98 8.36 -10.69 2.52
CA ASN A 98 9.77 -10.98 2.68
C ASN A 98 9.95 -12.00 3.81
N ASN A 99 11.19 -12.25 4.22
CA ASN A 99 11.49 -13.24 5.25
C ASN A 99 10.94 -12.87 6.65
N SER A 100 10.53 -11.63 6.87
CA SER A 100 10.10 -11.10 8.18
C SER A 100 8.62 -10.77 8.25
N ALA A 101 7.97 -10.50 7.12
CA ALA A 101 6.61 -10.01 7.09
C ALA A 101 5.88 -10.40 5.80
N LYS A 102 4.55 -10.52 5.92
CA LYS A 102 3.62 -10.75 4.81
C LYS A 102 2.43 -9.82 4.96
N TYR A 103 2.20 -9.00 3.95
CA TYR A 103 1.13 -8.00 3.92
C TYR A 103 0.15 -8.32 2.78
N TYR A 104 -1.13 -8.30 3.10
CA TYR A 104 -2.22 -8.40 2.12
C TYR A 104 -2.77 -7.01 1.87
N MET A 105 -2.77 -6.60 0.61
CA MET A 105 -3.11 -5.25 0.19
C MET A 105 -4.27 -5.22 -0.79
N TYR A 106 -5.36 -4.58 -0.42
CA TYR A 106 -6.54 -4.49 -1.27
C TYR A 106 -6.63 -3.12 -1.94
N LYS A 107 -6.94 -3.10 -3.23
CA LYS A 107 -7.06 -1.84 -3.97
C LYS A 107 -8.26 -1.06 -3.46
N ILE A 108 -8.08 0.23 -3.18
CA ILE A 108 -9.17 1.09 -2.76
C ILE A 108 -10.06 1.44 -3.97
N PRO A 109 -11.35 1.04 -4.00
CA PRO A 109 -12.19 1.17 -5.20
C PRO A 109 -12.83 2.56 -5.37
N PHE A 110 -12.52 3.52 -4.48
CA PHE A 110 -13.17 4.83 -4.47
C PHE A 110 -12.42 5.83 -5.36
N LYS A 111 -13.16 6.54 -6.22
CA LYS A 111 -12.62 7.66 -7.00
C LYS A 111 -12.38 8.86 -6.07
N LYS A 112 -11.30 9.60 -6.31
CA LYS A 112 -11.04 10.90 -5.65
C LYS A 112 -12.27 11.80 -5.84
N GLY A 113 -12.81 12.41 -4.78
CA GLY A 113 -14.04 13.21 -4.83
C GLY A 113 -15.37 12.51 -4.54
N SER A 114 -15.47 11.17 -4.58
CA SER A 114 -16.77 10.50 -4.36
C SER A 114 -17.25 10.50 -2.90
N ILE A 115 -16.33 10.68 -1.95
CA ILE A 115 -16.59 10.65 -0.50
C ILE A 115 -16.55 12.06 0.12
N GLU A 116 -16.05 13.05 -0.62
CA GLU A 116 -15.80 14.43 -0.13
C GLU A 116 -17.08 15.21 0.21
N LYS A 117 -18.27 14.67 -0.10
CA LYS A 117 -19.56 15.29 0.25
C LYS A 117 -20.01 15.03 1.69
N ASN A 118 -19.36 14.10 2.39
CA ASN A 118 -19.68 13.79 3.79
C ASN A 118 -18.71 14.54 4.71
N GLN A 119 -19.19 15.17 5.77
CA GLN A 119 -18.35 15.86 6.78
C GLN A 119 -17.35 14.94 7.50
N LEU A 120 -17.43 13.62 7.25
CA LEU A 120 -16.58 12.60 7.84
C LEU A 120 -15.33 12.37 7.00
N ASN A 121 -14.17 12.22 7.65
CA ASN A 121 -12.93 11.88 6.96
C ASN A 121 -13.10 10.57 6.17
N PRO A 122 -12.84 10.57 4.84
CA PRO A 122 -12.96 9.39 3.99
C PRO A 122 -12.19 8.16 4.46
N PHE A 123 -11.11 8.33 5.21
CA PHE A 123 -10.33 7.24 5.79
C PHE A 123 -11.19 6.30 6.64
N TYR A 124 -12.02 6.84 7.53
CA TYR A 124 -12.85 6.03 8.44
C TYR A 124 -13.98 5.30 7.71
N ILE A 125 -14.53 5.90 6.65
CA ILE A 125 -15.53 5.25 5.81
C ILE A 125 -14.91 4.04 5.10
N ARG A 126 -13.69 4.19 4.57
CA ARG A 126 -12.97 3.10 3.90
C ARG A 126 -12.55 2.00 4.88
N ARG A 127 -12.11 2.37 6.09
CA ARG A 127 -11.88 1.42 7.19
C ARG A 127 -13.10 0.52 7.40
N CYS A 128 -14.27 1.12 7.67
CA CYS A 128 -15.49 0.36 7.87
C CYS A 128 -15.85 -0.53 6.66
N TYR A 129 -15.75 0.01 5.44
CA TYR A 129 -16.00 -0.76 4.22
C TYR A 129 -15.14 -2.03 4.15
N PHE A 130 -13.82 -1.91 4.33
CA PHE A 130 -12.92 -3.05 4.24
C PHE A 130 -13.07 -4.04 5.40
N LEU A 131 -13.28 -3.54 6.62
CA LEU A 131 -13.47 -4.42 7.78
C LEU A 131 -14.77 -5.22 7.70
N ILE A 132 -15.84 -4.65 7.14
CA ILE A 132 -17.08 -5.40 6.84
C ILE A 132 -16.82 -6.40 5.72
N HIS A 133 -16.25 -5.94 4.59
CA HIS A 133 -16.10 -6.76 3.39
C HIS A 133 -15.20 -7.98 3.61
N LEU A 134 -14.22 -7.86 4.50
CA LEU A 134 -13.31 -8.93 4.89
C LEU A 134 -13.80 -9.71 6.13
N ASN A 135 -15.05 -9.50 6.56
CA ASN A 135 -15.70 -10.16 7.69
C ASN A 135 -14.97 -10.01 9.04
N PHE A 136 -14.24 -8.92 9.24
CA PHE A 136 -13.60 -8.60 10.51
C PHE A 136 -14.59 -8.00 11.53
N ILE A 137 -15.58 -7.23 11.06
CA ILE A 137 -16.61 -6.62 11.91
C ILE A 137 -17.99 -6.76 11.26
N LYS A 138 -19.07 -6.64 12.06
CA LYS A 138 -20.43 -6.59 11.53
C LYS A 138 -20.78 -5.18 11.08
N VAL A 139 -21.76 -5.07 10.17
CA VAL A 139 -22.29 -3.78 9.69
C VAL A 139 -22.77 -2.90 10.85
N LYS A 140 -23.43 -3.48 11.87
CA LYS A 140 -23.89 -2.75 13.06
C LYS A 140 -22.75 -2.08 13.83
N ASP A 141 -21.62 -2.77 13.98
CA ASP A 141 -20.47 -2.28 14.77
C ASP A 141 -19.77 -1.14 14.00
N ALA A 142 -19.75 -1.23 12.66
CA ALA A 142 -19.27 -0.16 11.80
C ALA A 142 -20.15 1.10 11.86
N ILE A 143 -21.49 0.94 11.88
CA ILE A 143 -22.41 2.07 12.04
C ILE A 143 -22.17 2.75 13.39
N GLU A 144 -22.07 1.98 14.46
CA GLU A 144 -21.79 2.52 15.80
C GLU A 144 -20.47 3.30 15.85
N TYR A 145 -19.41 2.73 15.25
CA TYR A 145 -18.11 3.40 15.15
C TYR A 145 -18.19 4.74 14.40
N ILE A 146 -18.85 4.78 13.24
CA ILE A 146 -18.98 6.00 12.43
C ILE A 146 -19.82 7.07 13.16
N SER A 147 -20.86 6.66 13.90
CA SER A 147 -21.66 7.59 14.70
C SER A 147 -20.83 8.26 15.80
N LYS A 148 -20.00 7.50 16.52
CA LYS A 148 -19.09 8.06 17.55
C LYS A 148 -18.11 9.08 16.95
N LEU A 149 -17.61 8.84 15.74
CA LEU A 149 -16.71 9.78 15.06
C LEU A 149 -17.38 11.12 14.69
N ARG A 150 -18.69 11.15 14.45
CA ARG A 150 -19.43 12.41 14.18
C ARG A 150 -19.54 13.29 15.42
N GLU A 151 -19.44 12.69 16.59
CA GLU A 151 -19.54 13.36 17.88
C GLU A 151 -18.20 13.95 18.34
N ILE A 152 -17.08 13.60 17.69
CA ILE A 152 -15.74 14.10 18.01
C ILE A 152 -15.47 15.39 17.20
N PRO A 153 -15.25 16.55 17.86
CA PRO A 153 -14.90 17.80 17.18
C PRO A 153 -13.58 17.66 16.39
N LYS A 154 -13.50 18.28 15.21
CA LYS A 154 -12.32 18.22 14.32
C LYS A 154 -11.01 18.68 14.98
N ASP A 155 -11.10 19.44 16.07
CA ASP A 155 -9.96 20.10 16.71
C ASP A 155 -9.24 19.21 17.74
N SER A 156 -9.70 17.97 17.98
CA SER A 156 -9.10 17.06 18.96
C SER A 156 -8.06 16.09 18.38
N ILE A 157 -7.71 16.21 17.10
CA ILE A 157 -6.60 15.43 16.51
C ILE A 157 -5.34 16.24 16.72
N LEU A 158 -4.62 15.92 17.81
CA LEU A 158 -3.28 16.43 18.09
C LEU A 158 -2.38 16.18 16.87
N GLU A 159 -1.95 17.27 16.24
CA GLU A 159 -0.72 17.30 15.44
C GLU A 159 0.43 17.02 16.42
N GLU A 160 0.81 15.76 16.58
CA GLU A 160 2.13 15.46 17.15
C GLU A 160 3.17 15.86 16.10
N GLU A 161 3.60 17.12 16.16
CA GLU A 161 4.92 17.53 15.70
C GLU A 161 5.95 16.60 16.35
N ILE A 162 6.54 15.71 15.57
CA ILE A 162 7.79 15.06 15.96
C ILE A 162 8.86 16.16 15.89
N ILE A 163 8.98 16.91 16.99
CA ILE A 163 10.15 17.73 17.28
C ILE A 163 11.28 16.73 17.56
N LEU A 164 12.07 16.42 16.54
CA LEU A 164 13.42 15.89 16.74
C LEU A 164 14.28 17.06 17.24
N ASN A 165 14.40 17.19 18.56
CA ASN A 165 15.40 18.04 19.18
C ASN A 165 16.66 17.23 19.50
N ASN A 166 17.76 17.78 18.97
CA ASN A 166 19.20 17.57 19.20
C ASN A 166 19.86 16.41 18.47
#